data_AF-A0A7K0A971-F1
#
_entry.id   AF-A0A7K0A971-F1
#
_cell.length_a   1.000
_cell.length_b   1.000
_cell.length_c   1.000
_cell.angle_alpha   90.00
_cell.angle_beta   90.00
_cell.angle_gamma   90.00
#
_symmetry.space_group_name_H-M   'P 1'
#
loop_
_entity.id
_entity.type
_entity.pdbx_description
1 polymer ?
#
loop_
_entity_poly.entity_id
_entity_poly.type
_entity_poly.pdbx_seq_one_letter_code
_entity_poly.pdbx_strand_id
1 'polypeptide(L)'
;MAATQNPGKGGRRRRLTVPERYQVFLDVVSAQGSQRDVADKWRVDRSTVVHVCKVAKQGALDALATSRPGRPGKTAAELALEDALADNARLRDALAEQAVELHLVRGKERWG
;
A
#
# COMPACT_ATOMS: atom_id res chain seq x y z
N MET A 1 -37.55 20.59 -35.96
CA MET A 1 -37.15 19.52 -35.01
C MET A 1 -35.68 19.24 -35.21
N ALA A 2 -34.90 19.28 -34.13
CA ALA A 2 -33.44 19.44 -34.14
C ALA A 2 -32.71 18.34 -34.91
N ALA A 3 -31.84 18.74 -35.84
CA ALA A 3 -30.95 17.86 -36.56
C ALA A 3 -30.01 17.14 -35.57
N THR A 4 -30.10 15.81 -35.53
CA THR A 4 -29.14 14.97 -34.84
C THR A 4 -27.83 15.04 -35.63
N GLN A 5 -26.91 15.91 -35.22
CA GLN A 5 -25.57 15.94 -35.80
C GLN A 5 -24.87 14.64 -35.42
N ASN A 6 -24.61 13.81 -36.42
CA ASN A 6 -23.79 12.62 -36.33
C ASN A 6 -22.37 12.99 -36.82
N PRO A 7 -21.38 13.21 -35.94
CA PRO A 7 -20.04 13.50 -36.40
C PRO A 7 -19.39 12.21 -36.93
N GLY A 8 -19.27 12.16 -38.26
CA GLY A 8 -18.70 11.04 -38.99
C GLY A 8 -17.20 10.79 -38.72
N LYS A 9 -16.87 9.50 -38.72
CA LYS A 9 -15.69 8.83 -39.31
C LYS A 9 -14.45 9.69 -39.66
N GLY A 10 -13.30 9.29 -39.12
CA GLY A 10 -12.05 9.29 -39.92
C GLY A 10 -10.77 9.86 -39.28
N GLY A 11 -10.81 10.45 -38.08
CA GLY A 11 -9.60 10.92 -37.41
C GLY A 11 -8.88 9.78 -36.67
N ARG A 12 -7.54 9.73 -36.74
CA ARG A 12 -6.71 8.79 -35.97
C ARG A 12 -7.00 9.01 -34.49
N ARG A 13 -7.78 8.10 -33.88
CA ARG A 13 -8.25 8.21 -32.49
C ARG A 13 -7.06 8.44 -31.58
N ARG A 14 -7.08 9.56 -30.85
CA ARG A 14 -5.98 9.99 -29.99
C ARG A 14 -5.74 8.94 -28.92
N ARG A 15 -4.50 8.44 -28.82
CA ARG A 15 -4.11 7.56 -27.72
C ARG A 15 -3.78 8.42 -26.51
N LEU A 16 -4.51 8.20 -25.43
CA LEU A 16 -4.27 8.90 -24.16
C LEU A 16 -3.04 8.33 -23.45
N THR A 17 -2.18 9.22 -22.97
CA THR A 17 -1.10 8.87 -22.03
C THR A 17 -1.69 8.49 -20.66
N VAL A 18 -0.88 7.94 -19.77
CA VAL A 18 -1.34 7.54 -18.43
C VAL A 18 -1.87 8.74 -17.62
N PRO A 19 -1.16 9.89 -17.53
CA PRO A 19 -1.68 11.08 -16.86
C PRO A 19 -2.99 11.60 -17.48
N GLU A 20 -3.13 11.53 -18.79
CA GLU A 20 -4.36 11.98 -19.48
C GLU A 20 -5.56 11.09 -19.17
N ARG A 21 -5.36 9.77 -19.03
CA ARG A 21 -6.42 8.87 -18.56
C ARG A 21 -6.87 9.25 -17.15
N TYR A 22 -5.94 9.61 -16.27
CA TYR A 22 -6.28 10.09 -14.93
C TYR A 22 -7.08 11.39 -14.98
N GLN A 23 -6.69 12.35 -15.82
CA GLN A 23 -7.45 13.59 -15.98
C GLN A 23 -8.85 13.36 -16.57
N VAL A 24 -8.99 12.47 -17.55
CA VAL A 24 -10.31 12.05 -18.08
C VAL A 24 -11.19 11.47 -16.97
N PHE A 25 -10.62 10.65 -16.09
CA PHE A 25 -11.35 10.11 -14.94
C PHE A 25 -11.80 11.22 -13.99
N LEU A 26 -10.93 12.19 -13.67
CA LEU A 26 -11.29 13.33 -12.83
C LEU A 26 -12.40 14.19 -13.46
N ASP A 27 -12.35 14.45 -14.76
CA ASP A 27 -13.36 15.22 -15.48
C ASP A 27 -14.75 14.54 -15.40
N VAL A 28 -14.81 13.20 -15.45
CA VAL A 28 -16.08 12.44 -15.30
C VAL A 28 -16.57 12.46 -13.85
N VAL A 29 -15.69 12.20 -12.88
CA VAL A 29 -16.08 12.08 -11.45
C VAL A 29 -16.43 13.42 -10.82
N SER A 30 -15.81 14.52 -11.28
CA SER A 30 -16.14 15.88 -10.85
C SER A 30 -17.49 16.40 -11.37
N ALA A 31 -18.23 15.57 -12.12
CA ALA A 31 -19.54 15.87 -12.70
C ALA A 31 -19.58 17.14 -13.57
N GLN A 32 -18.44 17.53 -14.15
CA GLN A 32 -18.32 18.70 -15.03
C GLN A 32 -18.83 18.44 -16.47
N GLY A 33 -19.46 17.29 -16.70
CA GLY A 33 -20.04 16.91 -17.99
C GLY A 33 -20.48 15.44 -18.01
N SER A 34 -21.31 15.07 -18.98
CA SER A 34 -21.60 13.67 -19.24
C SER A 34 -20.37 12.97 -19.86
N GLN A 35 -20.35 11.64 -19.85
CA GLN A 35 -19.28 10.87 -20.53
C GLN A 35 -19.17 11.21 -22.03
N ARG A 36 -20.22 11.78 -22.63
CA ARG A 36 -20.21 12.29 -24.01
C ARG A 36 -19.36 13.54 -24.12
N ASP A 37 -19.66 14.52 -23.28
CA ASP A 37 -18.97 15.82 -23.27
C ASP A 37 -17.47 15.65 -22.99
N VAL A 38 -17.13 14.73 -22.07
CA VAL A 38 -15.73 14.39 -21.79
C VAL A 38 -15.07 13.68 -22.98
N ALA A 39 -15.77 12.75 -23.65
CA ALA A 39 -15.23 12.08 -24.84
C ALA A 39 -14.94 13.10 -25.97
N ASP A 40 -15.84 14.05 -26.17
CA ASP A 40 -15.71 15.10 -27.18
C ASP A 40 -14.56 16.07 -26.84
N LYS A 41 -14.48 16.53 -25.58
CA LYS A 41 -13.38 17.39 -25.06
C LYS A 41 -12.01 16.76 -25.32
N TRP A 42 -11.88 15.46 -25.05
CA TRP A 42 -10.61 14.73 -25.17
C TRP A 42 -10.37 14.11 -26.55
N ARG A 43 -11.32 14.26 -27.49
CA ARG A 43 -11.30 13.68 -28.84
C ARG A 43 -11.08 12.17 -28.83
N VAL A 44 -11.77 11.47 -27.94
CA VAL A 44 -11.72 10.00 -27.77
C VAL A 44 -13.10 9.38 -27.94
N ASP A 45 -13.14 8.06 -28.10
CA ASP A 45 -14.41 7.32 -28.11
C ASP A 45 -14.98 7.22 -26.68
N ARG A 46 -16.31 7.23 -26.56
CA ARG A 46 -16.98 7.06 -25.26
C ARG A 46 -16.60 5.74 -24.57
N SER A 47 -16.37 4.68 -25.35
CA SER A 47 -15.87 3.39 -24.82
C SER A 47 -14.50 3.53 -24.14
N THR A 48 -13.62 4.42 -24.63
CA THR A 48 -12.35 4.73 -23.97
C THR A 48 -12.60 5.39 -22.60
N VAL A 49 -13.53 6.34 -22.52
CA VAL A 49 -13.90 7.01 -21.26
C VAL A 49 -14.48 6.01 -20.26
N VAL A 50 -15.40 5.16 -20.71
CA VAL A 50 -15.98 4.07 -19.89
C VAL A 50 -14.91 3.11 -19.39
N HIS A 51 -13.99 2.69 -20.27
CA HIS A 51 -12.90 1.80 -19.91
C HIS A 51 -11.95 2.43 -18.88
N VAL A 52 -11.58 3.70 -19.07
CA VAL A 52 -10.77 4.46 -18.11
C VAL A 52 -11.44 4.49 -16.73
N CYS A 53 -12.74 4.82 -16.67
CA CYS A 53 -13.48 4.86 -15.41
C CYS A 53 -13.56 3.48 -14.74
N LYS A 54 -13.77 2.41 -15.53
CA LYS A 54 -13.81 1.03 -15.03
C LYS A 54 -12.47 0.62 -14.42
N VAL A 55 -11.36 0.86 -15.13
CA VAL A 55 -10.01 0.51 -14.67
C VAL A 55 -9.62 1.32 -13.45
N ALA A 56 -9.88 2.63 -13.45
CA ALA A 56 -9.59 3.50 -12.32
C ALA A 56 -10.35 3.06 -11.05
N LYS A 57 -11.65 2.76 -11.18
CA LYS A 57 -12.46 2.27 -10.06
C LYS A 57 -11.95 0.93 -9.53
N GLN A 58 -11.66 -0.03 -10.41
CA GLN A 58 -11.18 -1.33 -9.97
C GLN A 58 -9.83 -1.23 -9.28
N GLY A 59 -8.87 -0.50 -9.86
CA GLY A 59 -7.55 -0.31 -9.27
C GLY A 59 -7.61 0.39 -7.91
N ALA A 60 -8.54 1.34 -7.72
CA ALA A 60 -8.76 1.97 -6.42
C ALA A 60 -9.32 0.97 -5.39
N LEU A 61 -10.29 0.13 -5.77
CA LEU A 61 -10.85 -0.88 -4.88
C LEU A 61 -9.80 -1.93 -4.47
N ASP A 62 -8.98 -2.38 -5.43
CA ASP A 62 -7.92 -3.36 -5.16
C ASP A 62 -6.85 -2.79 -4.21
N ALA A 63 -6.45 -1.53 -4.43
CA ALA A 63 -5.50 -0.83 -3.57
C ALA A 63 -6.07 -0.63 -2.16
N LEU A 64 -7.35 -0.26 -2.04
CA LEU A 64 -8.02 -0.08 -0.74
C LEU A 64 -8.22 -1.40 0.00
N ALA A 65 -8.48 -2.49 -0.71
CA ALA A 65 -8.58 -3.83 -0.09
C ALA A 65 -7.24 -4.29 0.50
N THR A 66 -6.12 -3.88 -0.10
CA THR A 66 -4.77 -4.21 0.37
C THR A 66 -4.29 -3.22 1.45
N SER A 67 -4.75 -1.98 1.40
CA SER A 67 -4.35 -0.92 2.32
C SER A 67 -4.97 -1.15 3.70
N ARG A 68 -4.11 -1.43 4.69
CA ARG A 68 -4.50 -1.49 6.11
C ARG A 68 -4.04 -0.19 6.78
N PRO A 69 -4.96 0.76 7.07
CA PRO A 69 -4.58 1.97 7.78
C PRO A 69 -4.11 1.64 9.20
N GLY A 70 -2.97 2.22 9.61
CA GLY A 70 -2.37 2.05 10.92
C GLY A 70 -1.01 1.32 10.89
N ARG A 71 -0.22 1.48 11.97
CA ARG A 71 0.97 0.66 12.17
C ARG A 71 0.49 -0.76 12.52
N PRO A 72 0.96 -1.82 11.83
CA PRO A 72 0.72 -3.17 12.31
C PRO A 72 1.22 -3.22 13.77
N GLY A 73 0.35 -3.63 14.70
CA GLY A 73 0.81 -3.96 16.05
C GLY A 73 1.91 -5.02 15.97
N LYS A 74 2.73 -5.14 17.03
CA LYS A 74 3.72 -6.20 17.09
C LYS A 74 3.03 -7.55 16.88
N THR A 75 3.58 -8.37 16.00
CA THR A 75 3.12 -9.73 15.79
C THR A 75 3.33 -10.55 17.07
N ALA A 76 2.59 -11.65 17.24
CA ALA A 76 2.80 -12.56 18.36
C ALA A 76 4.26 -13.09 18.41
N ALA A 77 4.89 -13.26 17.25
CA ALA A 77 6.29 -13.66 17.14
C ALA A 77 7.26 -12.58 17.63
N GLU A 78 7.00 -11.31 17.31
CA GLU A 78 7.82 -10.18 17.79
C GLU A 78 7.69 -9.99 19.30
N LEU A 79 6.49 -10.14 19.86
CA LEU A 79 6.27 -10.10 21.32
C LEU A 79 7.01 -11.26 22.02
N ALA A 80 6.85 -12.48 21.53
CA ALA A 80 7.55 -13.64 22.08
C ALA A 80 9.09 -13.51 22.00
N LEU A 81 9.60 -12.89 20.92
CA LEU A 81 11.03 -12.62 20.78
C LEU A 81 11.51 -11.60 21.81
N GLU A 82 10.76 -10.52 22.04
CA GLU A 82 11.11 -9.52 23.05
C GLU A 82 11.12 -10.11 24.46
N ASP A 83 10.10 -10.93 24.80
CA ASP A 83 10.04 -11.63 26.08
C ASP A 83 11.24 -12.57 26.25
N ALA A 84 11.56 -13.36 25.22
CA ALA A 84 12.70 -14.27 25.23
C ALA A 84 14.06 -13.54 25.37
N LEU A 85 14.21 -12.38 24.74
CA LEU A 85 15.42 -11.56 24.87
C LEU A 85 15.55 -10.97 26.27
N ALA A 86 14.44 -10.55 26.88
CA ALA A 86 14.43 -10.07 28.26
C ALA A 86 14.78 -11.18 29.25
N ASP A 87 14.27 -12.39 29.04
CA ASP A 87 14.65 -13.58 29.82
C ASP A 87 16.12 -13.92 29.65
N ASN A 88 16.63 -13.90 28.41
CA ASN A 88 18.03 -14.21 28.15
C ASN A 88 18.97 -13.23 28.85
N ALA A 89 18.63 -11.93 28.86
CA ALA A 89 19.40 -10.93 29.58
C ALA A 89 19.46 -11.23 31.09
N ARG A 90 18.29 -11.47 31.71
CA ARG A 90 18.21 -11.83 33.15
C ARG A 90 19.03 -13.08 33.48
N LEU A 91 18.92 -14.12 32.65
CA LEU A 91 19.65 -15.38 32.86
C LEU A 91 21.16 -15.20 32.70
N ARG A 92 21.60 -14.35 31.76
CA ARG A 92 23.02 -14.04 31.57
C ARG A 92 23.62 -13.34 32.79
N ASP A 93 22.89 -12.39 33.37
CA ASP A 93 23.34 -11.68 34.56
C ASP A 93 23.45 -12.64 35.76
N ALA A 94 22.43 -13.47 35.99
CA ALA A 94 22.46 -14.47 37.06
C ALA A 94 23.61 -15.49 36.88
N LEU A 95 23.85 -15.94 35.64
CA LEU A 95 24.97 -16.83 35.35
C LEU A 95 26.33 -16.16 35.59
N ALA A 96 26.47 -14.87 35.30
CA ALA A 96 27.68 -14.13 35.57
C ALA A 96 27.94 -14.02 37.08
N GLU A 97 26.91 -13.72 37.88
CA GLU A 97 27.01 -13.69 39.35
C GLU A 97 27.43 -15.05 39.91
N GLN A 98 26.76 -16.13 39.50
CA GLN A 98 27.08 -17.49 39.93
C GLN A 98 28.51 -17.91 39.54
N ALA A 99 28.96 -17.52 38.35
CA ALA A 99 30.32 -17.81 37.90
C ALA A 99 31.37 -17.11 38.78
N VAL A 100 31.10 -15.86 39.21
CA VAL A 100 31.96 -15.12 40.14
C VAL A 100 31.99 -15.80 41.51
N GLU A 101 30.83 -16.15 42.08
CA GLU A 101 30.76 -16.85 43.36
C GLU A 101 31.52 -18.18 43.34
N LEU A 102 31.30 -18.99 42.30
CA LEU A 102 31.98 -20.28 42.12
C LEU A 102 33.49 -20.11 42.01
N HIS A 103 33.96 -19.09 41.29
CA HIS A 103 35.38 -18.78 41.17
C HIS A 103 35.99 -18.44 42.54
N LEU A 104 35.31 -17.61 43.34
CA LEU A 104 35.79 -17.23 44.67
C LEU A 104 35.86 -18.42 45.63
N VAL A 105 34.84 -19.31 45.63
CA VAL A 105 34.83 -20.52 46.45
C VAL A 105 35.97 -21.46 46.07
N ARG A 106 36.10 -21.78 44.78
CA ARG A 106 37.17 -22.67 44.28
C ARG A 106 38.58 -22.08 44.40
N GLY A 107 38.70 -20.74 44.37
CA GLY A 107 39.95 -20.04 44.60
C GLY A 107 40.43 -20.17 46.04
N LYS A 108 39.51 -20.10 47.02
CA LYS A 108 39.82 -20.28 48.46
C LYS A 108 40.35 -21.68 48.78
N GLU A 109 39.83 -22.73 48.14
CA GLU A 109 40.29 -24.11 48.36
C GLU A 109 41.75 -24.36 47.92
N ARG A 110 42.31 -23.53 47.04
CA ARG A 110 43.69 -23.70 46.54
C ARG A 110 44.76 -23.09 47.44
N TRP A 111 44.39 -22.24 48.39
CA TRP A 111 45.32 -21.50 49.28
C TRP A 111 45.15 -21.85 50.77
N GLY A 112 44.34 -22.87 51.08
CA GLY A 112 44.19 -23.44 52.43
C GLY A 112 45.07 -24.66 52.65
#